data_AF-A0A7H1MBA3-F1
#
_entry.id   AF-A0A7H1MBA3-F1
#
_cell.length_a   1.000
_cell.length_b   1.000
_cell.length_c   1.000
_cell.angle_alpha   90.00
_cell.angle_beta   90.00
_cell.angle_gamma   90.00
#
_symmetry.space_group_name_H-M   'P 1'
#
loop_
_entity.id
_entity.type
_entity.pdbx_description
1 polymer ?
#
loop_
_entity_poly.entity_id
_entity_poly.type
_entity_poly.pdbx_seq_one_letter_code
_entity_poly.pdbx_strand_id
1 'polypeptide(L)'
;MSEQKTNPQTLPPLAGDYLKWEATHLTRVAVAADTGTKAGTFVDYPARSGKKLLALTDEQDGKVLVQPHNCIIDLSLVSDAAVNAASSGGNLAGLQADGDPYGIVYIGTPVAAAQSH
;
A
#
# COMPACT_ATOMS: atom_id res chain seq x y z
N MET A 1 -43.38 4.63 3.75
CA MET A 1 -42.45 3.51 3.82
C MET A 1 -41.83 3.33 2.44
N SER A 2 -40.52 3.50 2.30
CA SER A 2 -39.78 2.98 1.15
C SER A 2 -38.34 2.72 1.59
N GLU A 3 -37.86 1.54 1.24
CA GLU A 3 -36.79 0.79 1.86
C GLU A 3 -35.39 1.44 1.82
N GLN A 4 -34.68 1.37 2.95
CA GLN A 4 -33.22 1.50 2.96
C GLN A 4 -32.63 0.34 2.16
N LYS A 5 -32.07 0.64 0.98
CA LYS A 5 -31.23 -0.30 0.23
C LYS A 5 -30.04 -0.67 1.12
N THR A 6 -29.94 -1.96 1.42
CA THR A 6 -28.79 -2.59 2.07
C THR A 6 -27.50 -2.17 1.37
N ASN A 7 -26.70 -1.35 2.04
CA ASN A 7 -25.33 -1.10 1.62
C ASN A 7 -24.56 -2.41 1.90
N PRO A 8 -24.03 -3.12 0.89
CA PRO A 8 -23.18 -4.27 1.16
C PRO A 8 -22.03 -3.76 2.03
N GLN A 9 -21.92 -4.25 3.26
CA GLN A 9 -20.76 -3.93 4.09
C GLN A 9 -19.55 -4.64 3.46
N THR A 10 -18.89 -3.96 2.53
CA THR A 10 -17.58 -4.39 2.04
C THR A 10 -16.61 -4.23 3.20
N LEU A 11 -16.06 -5.36 3.67
CA LEU A 11 -15.02 -5.33 4.68
C LEU A 11 -13.82 -4.53 4.14
N PRO A 12 -13.19 -3.67 4.95
CA PRO A 12 -12.01 -2.96 4.51
C PRO A 12 -10.89 -3.97 4.16
N PRO A 13 -10.05 -3.66 3.17
CA PRO A 13 -8.90 -4.48 2.84
C PRO A 13 -8.02 -4.75 4.05
N LEU A 14 -7.54 -5.99 4.17
CA LEU A 14 -6.64 -6.43 5.22
C LEU A 14 -5.20 -6.45 4.68
N ALA A 15 -4.23 -6.58 5.60
CA ALA A 15 -2.81 -6.66 5.23
C ALA A 15 -2.52 -7.74 4.18
N GLY A 16 -3.20 -8.90 4.23
CA GLY A 16 -3.02 -10.01 3.27
C GLY A 16 -3.58 -9.74 1.86
N ASP A 17 -4.44 -8.72 1.71
CA ASP A 17 -4.87 -8.29 0.39
C ASP A 17 -3.74 -7.61 -0.38
N TYR A 18 -2.82 -6.95 0.34
CA TYR A 18 -1.63 -6.31 -0.20
C TYR A 18 -0.38 -7.20 -0.11
N LEU A 19 -0.11 -7.83 1.03
CA LEU A 19 1.10 -8.60 1.28
C LEU A 19 0.88 -10.08 0.97
N LYS A 20 1.27 -10.52 -0.23
CA LYS A 20 1.08 -11.91 -0.68
C LYS A 20 2.13 -12.86 -0.13
N TRP A 21 3.32 -12.33 0.14
CA TRP A 21 4.38 -13.09 0.77
C TRP A 21 5.32 -12.16 1.53
N GLU A 22 5.88 -12.65 2.62
CA GLU A 22 7.00 -12.04 3.31
C GLU A 22 7.88 -13.12 3.92
N ALA A 23 9.18 -12.85 4.03
CA ALA A 23 10.11 -13.79 4.66
C ALA A 23 9.76 -14.04 6.14
N THR A 24 9.39 -12.98 6.88
CA THR A 24 8.95 -13.08 8.28
C THR A 24 8.14 -11.86 8.70
N HIS A 25 7.14 -12.05 9.56
CA HIS A 25 6.36 -10.95 10.13
C HIS A 25 7.20 -10.06 11.08
N LEU A 26 8.30 -10.59 11.62
CA LEU A 26 9.16 -9.89 12.58
C LEU A 26 9.92 -8.71 11.97
N THR A 27 10.01 -8.63 10.63
CA THR A 27 10.65 -7.51 9.94
C THR A 27 9.69 -6.38 9.61
N ARG A 28 8.40 -6.50 9.95
CA ARG A 28 7.45 -5.40 9.82
C ARG A 28 7.84 -4.27 10.78
N VAL A 29 7.76 -3.04 10.29
CA VAL A 29 8.16 -1.85 11.04
C VAL A 29 6.95 -0.94 11.20
N ALA A 30 6.76 -0.42 12.42
CA ALA A 30 5.81 0.65 12.67
C ALA A 30 6.45 1.99 12.28
N VAL A 31 5.86 2.68 11.31
CA VAL A 31 6.33 3.97 10.80
C VAL A 31 5.31 5.05 11.10
N ALA A 32 5.77 6.27 11.34
CA ALA A 32 4.89 7.41 11.56
C ALA A 32 4.05 7.68 10.29
N ALA A 33 2.77 8.00 10.48
CA ALA A 33 1.84 8.33 9.41
C ALA A 33 0.86 9.41 9.87
N ASP A 34 0.31 10.15 8.92
CA ASP A 34 -0.71 11.16 9.20
C ASP A 34 -2.00 10.49 9.69
N THR A 35 -2.71 11.16 10.60
CA THR A 35 -3.97 10.64 11.16
C THR A 35 -4.97 10.33 10.06
N GLY A 36 -5.53 9.12 10.11
CA GLY A 36 -6.50 8.64 9.13
C GLY A 36 -5.88 8.00 7.88
N THR A 37 -4.56 7.85 7.82
CA THR A 37 -3.91 7.05 6.76
C THR A 37 -4.51 5.65 6.70
N LYS A 38 -4.80 5.17 5.49
CA LYS A 38 -5.42 3.85 5.25
C LYS A 38 -4.43 2.85 4.71
N ALA A 39 -4.68 1.56 4.96
CA ALA A 39 -3.95 0.48 4.30
C ALA A 39 -4.01 0.68 2.77
N GLY A 40 -2.91 0.35 2.08
CA GLY A 40 -2.75 0.63 0.65
C GLY A 40 -2.26 2.05 0.31
N THR A 41 -2.00 2.90 1.31
CA THR A 41 -1.39 4.22 1.09
C THR A 41 0.14 4.13 1.14
N PHE A 42 0.83 4.85 0.24
CA PHE A 42 2.29 4.94 0.30
C PHE A 42 2.76 5.97 1.33
N VAL A 43 3.59 5.53 2.27
CA VAL A 43 4.14 6.35 3.35
C VAL A 43 5.65 6.46 3.24
N ASP A 44 6.22 7.55 3.76
CA ASP A 44 7.66 7.73 3.79
C ASP A 44 8.33 6.74 4.75
N TYR A 45 9.44 6.15 4.30
CA TYR A 45 10.27 5.32 5.16
C TYR A 45 11.68 5.92 5.26
N PRO A 46 12.01 6.62 6.37
CA PRO A 46 13.24 7.42 6.48
C PRO A 46 14.54 6.66 6.21
N ALA A 47 14.55 5.33 6.43
CA ALA A 47 15.71 4.49 6.17
C ALA A 47 15.97 4.25 4.66
N ARG A 48 15.11 4.74 3.77
CA ARG A 48 15.31 4.71 2.31
C ARG A 48 15.21 6.11 1.77
N SER A 49 16.32 6.64 1.27
CA SER A 49 16.44 8.00 0.72
C SER A 49 15.30 8.42 -0.20
N GLY A 50 14.20 8.95 0.37
CA GLY A 50 12.99 9.36 -0.33
C GLY A 50 12.12 8.24 -0.92
N LYS A 51 12.37 6.95 -0.62
CA LYS A 51 11.54 5.86 -1.17
C LYS A 51 10.40 5.52 -0.22
N LYS A 52 9.19 5.44 -0.77
CA LYS A 52 7.98 5.14 -0.01
C LYS A 52 7.72 3.64 0.09
N LEU A 53 6.93 3.25 1.09
CA LEU A 53 6.46 1.89 1.33
C LEU A 53 4.94 1.86 1.44
N LEU A 54 4.33 0.74 1.04
CA LEU A 54 2.89 0.56 1.16
C LEU A 54 2.50 0.26 2.62
N ALA A 55 1.57 1.03 3.17
CA ALA A 55 0.98 0.78 4.48
C ALA A 55 0.14 -0.52 4.44
N LEU A 56 0.42 -1.43 5.37
CA LEU A 56 -0.26 -2.72 5.50
C LEU A 56 -1.47 -2.65 6.44
N THR A 57 -1.56 -1.59 7.24
CA THR A 57 -2.64 -1.36 8.19
C THR A 57 -3.16 0.07 8.04
N ASP A 58 -4.38 0.28 8.51
CA ASP A 58 -4.83 1.61 8.86
C ASP A 58 -3.96 2.20 9.97
N GLU A 59 -3.91 3.53 10.02
CA GLU A 59 -3.21 4.25 11.07
C GLU A 59 -3.86 4.02 12.43
N GLN A 60 -3.01 3.71 13.41
CA GLN A 60 -3.34 3.63 14.82
C GLN A 60 -2.21 4.29 15.62
N ASP A 61 -2.57 5.18 16.54
CA ASP A 61 -1.64 5.91 17.41
C ASP A 61 -0.49 6.62 16.67
N GLY A 62 -0.82 7.21 15.52
CA GLY A 62 0.09 7.93 14.63
C GLY A 62 1.00 7.04 13.80
N LYS A 63 0.70 5.74 13.68
CA LYS A 63 1.57 4.75 13.02
C LYS A 63 0.82 3.78 12.12
N VAL A 64 1.52 3.32 11.09
CA VAL A 64 1.12 2.18 10.25
C VAL A 64 2.21 1.13 10.24
N LEU A 65 1.86 -0.13 9.95
CA LEU A 65 2.85 -1.17 9.68
C LEU A 65 3.24 -1.18 8.20
N VAL A 66 4.53 -1.36 7.94
CA VAL A 66 5.08 -1.60 6.60
C VAL A 66 5.97 -2.84 6.61
N GLN A 67 6.11 -3.52 5.47
CA GLN A 67 7.11 -4.57 5.29
C GLN A 67 8.25 -4.04 4.41
N PRO A 68 9.39 -3.64 5.00
CA PRO A 68 10.49 -3.12 4.22
C PRO A 68 11.17 -4.20 3.39
N HIS A 69 11.38 -5.43 3.85
CA HIS A 69 12.32 -6.33 3.18
C HIS A 69 11.68 -7.64 2.74
N ASN A 70 12.19 -8.18 1.62
CA ASN A 70 11.95 -9.55 1.17
C ASN A 70 10.45 -9.89 1.19
N CYS A 71 9.68 -9.22 0.34
CA CYS A 71 8.23 -9.35 0.31
C CYS A 71 7.66 -9.21 -1.10
N ILE A 72 6.43 -9.69 -1.26
CA ILE A 72 5.64 -9.54 -2.48
C ILE A 72 4.40 -8.72 -2.15
N ILE A 73 4.27 -7.58 -2.81
CA ILE A 73 3.17 -6.64 -2.65
C ILE A 73 2.28 -6.68 -3.90
N ASP A 74 0.99 -6.90 -3.71
CA ASP A 74 -0.05 -6.83 -4.73
C ASP A 74 -0.67 -5.43 -4.77
N LEU A 75 -0.63 -4.84 -5.96
CA LEU A 75 -1.13 -3.49 -6.24
C LEU A 75 -2.55 -3.49 -6.80
N SER A 76 -3.23 -4.64 -6.89
CA SER A 76 -4.57 -4.75 -7.50
C SER A 76 -5.67 -3.94 -6.80
N LEU A 77 -5.41 -3.44 -5.59
CA LEU A 77 -6.30 -2.54 -4.84
C LEU A 77 -5.72 -1.12 -4.68
N VAL A 78 -4.57 -0.84 -5.29
CA VAL A 78 -3.86 0.44 -5.18
C VAL A 78 -4.08 1.22 -6.46
N SER A 79 -4.36 2.52 -6.36
CA SER A 79 -4.58 3.34 -7.54
C SER A 79 -3.29 3.59 -8.32
N ASP A 80 -3.38 3.66 -9.65
CA ASP A 80 -2.24 3.98 -10.51
C ASP A 80 -1.61 5.35 -10.16
N ALA A 81 -2.44 6.33 -9.82
CA ALA A 81 -1.97 7.65 -9.38
C ALA A 81 -1.12 7.57 -8.11
N ALA A 82 -1.49 6.73 -7.14
CA ALA A 82 -0.71 6.55 -5.92
C ALA A 82 0.63 5.84 -6.20
N VAL A 83 0.64 4.84 -7.08
CA VAL A 83 1.86 4.17 -7.55
C VAL A 83 2.80 5.15 -8.23
N ASN A 84 2.28 5.96 -9.15
CA ASN A 84 3.07 6.93 -9.90
C ASN A 84 3.64 8.02 -8.99
N ALA A 85 2.87 8.50 -8.01
CA ALA A 85 3.33 9.49 -7.04
C ALA A 85 4.38 8.96 -6.05
N ALA A 86 4.35 7.66 -5.74
CA ALA A 86 5.30 7.03 -4.82
C ALA A 86 6.62 6.60 -5.48
N SER A 87 6.62 6.48 -6.80
CA SER A 87 7.73 6.05 -7.63
C SER A 87 8.72 7.19 -7.89
N SER A 88 10.02 6.91 -7.76
CA SER A 88 11.09 7.83 -8.20
C SER A 88 11.07 8.10 -9.71
N GLY A 89 10.49 7.17 -10.50
CA GLY A 89 10.35 7.28 -11.96
C GLY A 89 8.98 7.75 -12.43
N GLY A 90 8.05 8.06 -11.52
CA GLY A 90 6.70 8.51 -11.88
C GLY A 90 5.81 7.44 -12.52
N ASN A 91 6.21 6.16 -12.44
CA ASN A 91 5.50 5.02 -13.04
C ASN A 91 5.74 3.71 -12.26
N LEU A 92 4.99 2.66 -12.60
CA LEU A 92 5.13 1.33 -11.98
C LEU A 92 6.56 0.75 -12.10
N ALA A 93 7.23 0.92 -13.23
CA ALA A 93 8.60 0.41 -13.42
C ALA A 93 9.60 1.09 -12.47
N GLY A 94 9.43 2.40 -12.22
CA GLY A 94 10.20 3.13 -11.22
C GLY A 94 9.93 2.62 -9.79
N LEU A 95 8.67 2.29 -9.47
CA LEU A 95 8.34 1.70 -8.17
C LEU A 95 8.99 0.32 -7.99
N GLN A 96 8.97 -0.49 -9.05
CA GLN A 96 9.65 -1.80 -9.07
C GLN A 96 11.16 -1.66 -8.89
N ALA A 97 11.81 -0.74 -9.61
CA ALA A 97 13.21 -0.41 -9.41
C ALA A 97 13.51 0.15 -8.00
N ASP A 98 12.53 0.82 -7.38
CA ASP A 98 12.64 1.30 -6.01
C ASP A 98 12.63 0.18 -4.97
N GLY A 99 11.89 -0.90 -5.24
CA GLY A 99 11.78 -2.08 -4.39
C GLY A 99 12.91 -3.10 -4.55
N ASP A 100 13.48 -3.23 -5.75
CA ASP A 100 14.44 -4.27 -6.12
C ASP A 100 15.65 -4.39 -5.16
N PRO A 101 16.33 -3.29 -4.75
CA PRO A 101 17.46 -3.36 -3.81
C PRO A 101 17.09 -3.91 -2.42
N TYR A 102 15.81 -4.02 -2.10
CA TYR A 102 15.29 -4.46 -0.81
C TYR A 102 14.56 -5.81 -0.89
N GLY A 103 14.57 -6.46 -2.06
CA GLY A 103 13.85 -7.71 -2.29
C GLY A 103 12.33 -7.53 -2.26
N ILE A 104 11.82 -6.34 -2.60
CA ILE A 104 10.37 -6.12 -2.75
C ILE A 104 9.99 -6.35 -4.20
N VAL A 105 9.07 -7.27 -4.43
CA VAL A 105 8.46 -7.50 -5.74
C VAL A 105 7.04 -6.94 -5.73
N TYR A 106 6.74 -6.05 -6.66
CA TYR A 106 5.38 -5.54 -6.88
C TYR A 106 4.70 -6.30 -8.01
N ILE A 107 3.52 -6.85 -7.74
CA ILE A 107 2.68 -7.61 -8.67
C ILE A 107 1.28 -7.00 -8.77
N GLY A 108 0.46 -7.55 -9.67
CA GLY A 108 -0.90 -7.06 -9.90
C GLY A 108 -0.93 -5.80 -10.76
N THR A 109 -2.12 -5.48 -11.26
CA THR A 109 -2.33 -4.29 -12.09
C THR A 109 -2.97 -3.21 -11.21
N PRO A 110 -2.31 -2.06 -11.01
CA PRO A 110 -2.92 -0.95 -10.28
C PRO A 110 -4.28 -0.56 -10.85
N VAL A 111 -5.18 -0.16 -9.96
CA VAL A 111 -6.53 0.26 -10.33
C VAL A 111 -6.41 1.57 -11.10
N ALA A 112 -6.81 1.56 -12.38
CA ALA A 112 -6.98 2.79 -13.14
C ALA A 112 -7.93 3.71 -12.37
N ALA A 113 -7.60 5.00 -12.29
CA ALA A 113 -8.47 5.96 -11.61
C ALA A 113 -9.90 5.77 -12.11
N ALA A 114 -10.83 5.44 -11.20
CA ALA A 114 -12.23 5.34 -11.56
C ALA A 114 -12.63 6.68 -12.18
N GLN A 115 -12.97 6.68 -13.47
CA GLN A 115 -13.54 7.85 -14.11
C GLN A 115 -14.82 8.16 -13.35
N SER A 116 -14.81 9.27 -12.63
CA SER A 116 -15.97 9.80 -11.91
C SER A 116 -17.13 9.92 -12.89
N HIS A 117 -18.19 9.16 -12.60
CA HIS A 117 -19.45 9.17 -13.33
C HIS A 117 -20.34 10.32 -12.90
#